data_AF-A0AAW2IUB7-F1
#
_entry.id   AF-A0AAW2IUB7-F1
#
_cell.length_a   1.000
_cell.length_b   1.000
_cell.length_c   1.000
_cell.angle_alpha   90.00
_cell.angle_beta   90.00
_cell.angle_gamma   90.00
#
_symmetry.space_group_name_H-M   'P 1'
#
loop_
_entity.id
_entity.type
_entity.pdbx_description
1 polymer ?
#
loop_
_entity_poly.entity_id
_entity_poly.type
_entity_poly.pdbx_seq_one_letter_code
_entity_poly.pdbx_strand_id
1 'polypeptide(L)'
;MTDAFGLCRFLSTVGELARGAEIPSVLPVWQRHLLNARDLPHVSYKHREFDNTPSTNEALIPPDNMVQRSIFFGPAEISALRRRLSSHLRHCTTFELLTACIWRCRTIAISPDPNEEVRIMFTVNGRRLFNPPLPTGYYGNAFALPVAISTTGNLCKQSLVRQKATSV
;
A
#
# COMPACT_ATOMS: atom_id res chain seq x y z
N MET A 1 -3.47 9.18 18.59
CA MET A 1 -2.76 8.98 17.32
C MET A 1 -3.71 8.34 16.31
N THR A 2 -3.60 8.68 15.02
CA THR A 2 -4.49 8.23 13.92
C THR A 2 -3.66 7.99 12.66
N ASP A 3 -4.20 7.25 11.69
CA ASP A 3 -3.50 6.94 10.44
C ASP A 3 -3.59 8.10 9.43
N ALA A 4 -2.94 7.95 8.27
CA ALA A 4 -2.95 8.98 7.23
C ALA A 4 -4.37 9.36 6.77
N PHE A 5 -5.30 8.39 6.74
CA PHE A 5 -6.70 8.68 6.42
C PHE A 5 -7.34 9.56 7.50
N GLY A 6 -7.09 9.27 8.78
CA GLY A 6 -7.52 10.11 9.89
C GLY A 6 -6.91 11.52 9.87
N LEU A 7 -5.63 11.66 9.49
CA LEU A 7 -5.00 12.97 9.30
C LEU A 7 -5.67 13.76 8.17
N CYS A 8 -5.91 13.13 7.02
CA CYS A 8 -6.64 13.78 5.92
C CYS A 8 -8.03 14.24 6.36
N ARG A 9 -8.76 13.43 7.12
CA ARG A 9 -10.07 13.81 7.69
C ARG A 9 -9.96 15.03 8.60
N PHE A 10 -8.97 15.04 9.50
CA PHE A 10 -8.72 16.19 10.37
C PHE A 10 -8.46 17.46 9.56
N LEU A 11 -7.57 17.41 8.55
CA LEU A 11 -7.27 18.56 7.70
C LEU A 11 -8.50 19.04 6.92
N SER A 12 -9.32 18.13 6.39
CA SER A 12 -10.59 18.47 5.74
C SER A 12 -11.54 19.17 6.71
N THR A 13 -11.71 18.65 7.94
CA THR A 13 -12.53 19.27 8.98
C THR A 13 -12.03 20.66 9.35
N VAL A 14 -10.73 20.85 9.55
CA VAL A 14 -10.16 22.18 9.79
C VAL A 14 -10.48 23.13 8.63
N GLY A 15 -10.35 22.66 7.38
CA GLY A 15 -10.71 23.43 6.19
C GLY A 15 -12.20 23.73 6.05
N GLU A 16 -13.10 22.91 6.60
CA GLU A 16 -14.54 23.18 6.67
C GLU A 16 -14.84 24.27 7.71
N LEU A 17 -14.32 24.10 8.94
CA LEU A 17 -14.53 25.06 10.03
C LEU A 17 -13.95 26.44 9.69
N ALA A 18 -12.75 26.47 9.08
CA ALA A 18 -12.13 27.72 8.63
C ALA A 18 -12.95 28.45 7.54
N ARG A 19 -13.80 27.75 6.80
CA ARG A 19 -14.72 28.33 5.80
C ARG A 19 -16.09 28.69 6.39
N GLY A 20 -16.24 28.61 7.71
CA GLY A 20 -17.47 28.99 8.40
C GLY A 20 -18.49 27.86 8.57
N ALA A 21 -18.10 26.60 8.34
CA ALA A 21 -18.97 25.48 8.74
C ALA A 21 -19.11 25.46 10.27
N GLU A 22 -20.34 25.38 10.78
CA GLU A 22 -20.59 25.29 12.22
C GLU A 22 -20.25 23.91 12.78
N ILE A 23 -20.44 22.86 11.97
CA ILE A 23 -20.25 21.46 12.36
C ILE A 23 -19.49 20.72 11.23
N PRO A 24 -18.55 19.83 11.56
CA PRO A 24 -17.88 18.99 10.57
C PRO A 24 -18.87 18.10 9.80
N SER A 25 -18.65 17.96 8.49
CA SER A 25 -19.47 17.10 7.61
C SER A 25 -19.43 15.62 8.02
N VAL A 26 -18.36 15.21 8.70
CA VAL A 26 -18.21 13.87 9.29
C VAL A 26 -17.73 14.03 10.73
N LEU A 27 -18.57 13.64 11.68
CA LEU A 27 -18.21 13.66 13.09
C LEU A 27 -17.21 12.54 13.43
N PRO A 28 -16.21 12.80 14.29
CA PRO A 28 -15.28 11.78 14.72
C PRO A 28 -15.98 10.76 15.64
N VAL A 29 -15.73 9.48 15.39
CA VAL A 29 -16.23 8.36 16.19
C VAL A 29 -15.05 7.72 16.91
N TRP A 30 -15.03 7.82 18.24
CA TRP A 30 -13.92 7.38 19.10
C TRP A 30 -14.02 5.92 19.56
N GLN A 31 -14.86 5.11 18.92
CA GLN A 31 -15.12 3.70 19.27
C GLN A 31 -13.92 2.78 18.92
N ARG A 32 -12.76 3.01 19.54
CA ARG A 32 -11.53 2.25 19.26
C ARG A 32 -11.61 0.79 19.68
N HIS A 33 -12.50 0.47 20.62
CA HIS A 33 -12.78 -0.89 21.07
C HIS A 33 -13.23 -1.82 19.94
N LEU A 34 -13.74 -1.27 18.82
CA LEU A 34 -14.09 -2.04 17.62
C LEU A 34 -12.90 -2.80 17.03
N LEU A 35 -11.67 -2.37 17.33
CA LEU A 35 -10.43 -3.01 16.89
C LEU A 35 -9.63 -3.61 18.05
N ASN A 36 -10.27 -3.89 19.19
CA ASN A 36 -9.62 -4.64 20.26
C ASN A 36 -9.22 -6.04 19.76
N ALA A 37 -8.09 -6.53 20.27
CA ALA A 37 -7.70 -7.90 20.04
C ALA A 37 -8.78 -8.86 20.56
N ARG A 38 -8.88 -10.03 19.91
CA ARG A 38 -9.76 -11.11 20.38
C ARG A 38 -9.31 -11.58 21.76
N ASP A 39 -10.28 -12.03 22.56
CA ASP A 39 -9.96 -12.82 23.75
C ASP A 39 -9.44 -14.18 23.29
N LEU A 40 -8.22 -14.50 23.73
CA LEU A 40 -7.28 -15.44 23.10
C LEU A 40 -6.85 -15.05 21.67
N PRO A 41 -5.54 -14.87 21.43
CA PRO A 41 -5.01 -14.64 20.08
C PRO A 41 -5.33 -15.80 19.14
N HIS A 42 -5.90 -15.49 17.98
CA HIS A 42 -6.15 -16.47 16.91
C HIS A 42 -5.59 -15.97 15.58
N VAL A 43 -4.46 -16.55 15.17
CA VAL A 43 -3.79 -16.26 13.90
C VAL A 43 -4.36 -17.20 12.83
N SER A 44 -5.19 -16.65 11.95
CA SER A 44 -5.84 -17.42 10.88
C SER A 44 -5.05 -17.44 9.57
N TYR A 45 -4.03 -16.58 9.43
CA TYR A 45 -3.24 -16.44 8.22
C TYR A 45 -1.77 -16.23 8.53
N LYS A 46 -0.90 -16.63 7.61
CA LYS A 46 0.53 -16.33 7.72
C LYS A 46 0.77 -14.86 7.38
N HIS A 47 1.20 -14.09 8.37
CA HIS A 47 1.54 -12.69 8.21
C HIS A 47 2.97 -12.52 7.69
N ARG A 48 3.13 -12.63 6.37
CA ARG A 48 4.44 -12.54 5.69
C ARG A 48 5.09 -11.16 5.87
N GLU A 49 4.30 -10.12 6.14
CA GLU A 49 4.75 -8.78 6.49
C GLU A 49 5.58 -8.73 7.78
N PHE A 50 5.49 -9.76 8.63
CA PHE A 50 6.26 -9.89 9.88
C PHE A 50 7.25 -11.06 9.83
N ASP A 51 7.55 -11.62 8.65
CA ASP A 51 8.60 -12.64 8.54
C ASP A 51 9.96 -12.04 8.97
N ASN A 52 10.73 -12.80 9.73
CA ASN A 52 12.14 -12.50 9.97
C ASN A 52 12.91 -12.74 8.66
N THR A 53 13.10 -11.68 7.89
CA THR A 53 14.01 -11.70 6.74
C THR A 53 15.44 -11.50 7.25
N PRO A 54 16.43 -12.29 6.80
CA PRO A 54 17.81 -12.06 7.18
C PRO A 54 18.16 -10.63 6.80
N SER A 55 18.52 -9.82 7.80
CA SER A 55 19.00 -8.48 7.54
C SER A 55 20.30 -8.63 6.76
N THR A 56 20.28 -8.36 5.46
CA THR A 56 21.51 -7.93 4.80
C THR A 56 21.88 -6.66 5.56
N ASN A 57 22.85 -6.75 6.48
CA ASN A 57 23.21 -5.68 7.41
C ASN A 57 23.73 -4.42 6.71
N GLU A 58 23.78 -4.45 5.38
CA GLU A 58 23.99 -3.31 4.51
C GLU A 58 22.68 -3.05 3.76
N ALA A 59 22.02 -1.94 4.07
CA ALA A 59 21.04 -1.40 3.13
C ALA A 59 21.78 -1.27 1.78
N LEU A 60 21.26 -1.94 0.73
CA LEU A 60 21.84 -1.92 -0.63
C LEU A 60 22.15 -0.49 -1.12
N ILE A 61 21.49 0.52 -0.53
CA ILE A 61 21.76 1.94 -0.74
C ILE A 61 21.83 2.63 0.64
N PRO A 62 22.97 3.23 1.03
CA PRO A 62 23.08 4.04 2.24
C PRO A 62 22.09 5.23 2.22
N PRO A 63 21.45 5.60 3.35
CA PRO A 63 20.50 6.71 3.41
C PRO A 63 21.06 8.03 2.88
N ASP A 64 22.33 8.30 3.16
CA ASP A 64 23.02 9.55 2.82
C ASP A 64 23.23 9.74 1.30
N ASN A 65 23.05 8.68 0.51
CA ASN A 65 23.19 8.69 -0.95
C ASN A 65 21.84 8.74 -1.68
N MET A 66 20.73 8.95 -0.97
CA MET A 66 19.39 8.99 -1.58
C MET A 66 19.04 10.38 -2.08
N VAL A 67 18.60 10.47 -3.34
CA VAL A 67 18.07 11.70 -3.94
C VAL A 67 16.56 11.60 -4.09
N GLN A 68 15.84 12.62 -3.61
CA GLN A 68 14.41 12.73 -3.84
C GLN A 68 14.10 13.29 -5.23
N ARG A 69 13.22 12.60 -5.97
CA ARG A 69 12.71 13.00 -7.28
C ARG A 69 11.21 12.72 -7.38
N SER A 70 10.51 13.59 -8.10
CA SER A 70 9.08 13.41 -8.41
C SER A 70 8.93 13.04 -9.88
N ILE A 71 8.12 12.01 -10.15
CA ILE A 71 7.78 11.57 -11.50
C ILE A 71 6.26 11.67 -11.63
N PHE A 72 5.80 12.36 -12.67
CA PHE A 72 4.38 12.58 -12.92
C PHE A 72 3.90 11.62 -14.00
N PHE A 73 2.77 10.95 -13.75
CA PHE A 73 2.11 10.07 -14.69
C PHE A 73 0.74 10.64 -15.04
N GLY A 74 0.62 11.21 -16.24
CA GLY A 74 -0.64 11.69 -16.78
C GLY A 74 -1.47 10.57 -17.41
N PRO A 75 -2.68 10.90 -17.90
CA PRO A 75 -3.56 9.95 -18.56
C PRO A 75 -2.88 9.26 -19.76
N ALA A 76 -2.09 9.99 -20.54
CA ALA A 76 -1.39 9.45 -21.71
C ALA A 76 -0.35 8.39 -21.32
N GLU A 77 0.46 8.66 -20.30
CA GLU A 77 1.47 7.72 -19.78
C GLU A 77 0.80 6.48 -19.19
N ILE A 78 -0.26 6.66 -18.40
CA ILE A 78 -1.02 5.54 -17.81
C ILE A 78 -1.64 4.67 -18.91
N SER A 79 -2.24 5.28 -19.94
CA SER A 79 -2.78 4.56 -21.09
C SER A 79 -1.68 3.82 -21.86
N ALA A 80 -0.52 4.44 -22.05
CA ALA A 80 0.62 3.80 -22.71
C ALA A 80 1.13 2.57 -21.94
N LEU A 81 1.25 2.67 -20.61
CA LEU A 81 1.60 1.54 -19.75
C LEU A 81 0.55 0.43 -19.82
N ARG A 82 -0.75 0.79 -19.75
CA ARG A 82 -1.86 -0.19 -19.80
C ARG A 82 -1.93 -0.93 -21.14
N ARG A 83 -1.56 -0.29 -22.27
CA ARG A 83 -1.50 -0.95 -23.59
C ARG A 83 -0.46 -2.07 -23.66
N ARG A 84 0.59 -2.02 -22.82
CA ARG A 84 1.63 -3.06 -22.74
C ARG A 84 1.19 -4.31 -21.96
N LEU A 85 0.03 -4.24 -21.30
CA LEU A 85 -0.53 -5.38 -20.57
C LEU A 85 -1.27 -6.34 -21.50
N SER A 86 -1.22 -7.62 -21.14
CA SER A 86 -2.11 -8.65 -21.66
C SER A 86 -3.57 -8.27 -21.43
N SER A 87 -4.47 -8.70 -22.32
CA SER A 87 -5.90 -8.36 -22.27
C SER A 87 -6.53 -8.59 -20.89
N HIS A 88 -6.22 -9.72 -20.26
CA HIS A 88 -6.75 -10.10 -18.94
C HIS A 88 -6.30 -9.19 -17.79
N LEU A 89 -5.21 -8.42 -17.93
CA LEU A 89 -4.74 -7.50 -16.89
C LEU A 89 -5.08 -6.04 -17.16
N ARG A 90 -5.68 -5.73 -18.31
CA ARG A 90 -6.08 -4.35 -18.63
C ARG A 90 -7.15 -3.81 -17.70
N HIS A 91 -7.72 -4.63 -16.81
CA HIS A 91 -8.70 -4.24 -15.80
C HIS A 91 -8.09 -3.83 -14.46
N CYS A 92 -6.76 -3.88 -14.28
CA CYS A 92 -6.12 -3.44 -13.04
C CYS A 92 -6.39 -1.95 -12.76
N THR A 93 -6.33 -1.55 -11.50
CA THR A 93 -6.37 -0.15 -11.09
C THR A 93 -5.09 0.58 -11.52
N THR A 94 -5.13 1.92 -11.59
CA THR A 94 -3.91 2.73 -11.83
C THR A 94 -2.88 2.52 -10.73
N PHE A 95 -3.32 2.36 -9.47
CA PHE A 95 -2.45 2.08 -8.34
C PHE A 95 -1.67 0.78 -8.53
N GLU A 96 -2.35 -0.32 -8.86
CA GLU A 96 -1.70 -1.62 -9.12
C GLU A 96 -0.72 -1.54 -10.29
N LEU A 97 -1.12 -0.90 -11.40
CA LEU A 97 -0.27 -0.73 -12.57
C LEU A 97 1.03 0.01 -12.24
N LEU A 98 0.91 1.18 -11.61
CA LEU A 98 2.08 2.00 -11.27
C LEU A 98 2.95 1.31 -10.21
N THR A 99 2.33 0.69 -9.19
CA THR A 99 3.06 -0.05 -8.14
C THR A 99 3.87 -1.19 -8.73
N ALA A 100 3.28 -2.01 -9.62
CA ALA A 100 3.99 -3.09 -10.29
C ALA A 100 5.12 -2.58 -11.19
N CYS A 101 4.89 -1.50 -11.94
CA CYS A 101 5.91 -0.88 -12.78
C CYS A 101 7.08 -0.36 -11.94
N ILE A 102 6.80 0.39 -10.87
CA ILE A 102 7.81 0.98 -9.98
C ILE A 102 8.58 -0.13 -9.26
N TRP A 103 7.90 -1.17 -8.76
CA TRP A 103 8.55 -2.31 -8.11
C TRP A 103 9.55 -2.97 -9.06
N ARG A 104 9.11 -3.28 -10.29
CA ARG A 104 9.97 -3.87 -11.31
C ARG A 104 11.14 -2.96 -11.67
N CYS A 105 10.89 -1.68 -11.97
CA CYS A 105 11.94 -0.73 -12.33
C CYS A 105 12.98 -0.57 -11.21
N ARG A 106 12.53 -0.47 -9.94
CA ARG A 106 13.41 -0.39 -8.78
C ARG A 106 14.28 -1.64 -8.66
N THR A 107 13.70 -2.82 -8.78
CA THR A 107 14.45 -4.08 -8.69
C THR A 107 15.46 -4.22 -9.84
N ILE A 108 15.10 -3.83 -11.07
CA ILE A 108 16.05 -3.81 -12.20
C ILE A 108 17.20 -2.85 -11.91
N ALA A 109 16.91 -1.65 -11.41
CA ALA A 109 17.92 -0.62 -11.15
C ALA A 109 18.90 -0.99 -10.03
N ILE A 110 18.43 -1.68 -8.99
CA ILE A 110 19.26 -2.15 -7.88
C ILE A 110 20.08 -3.40 -8.29
N SER A 111 19.54 -4.22 -9.20
CA SER A 111 20.16 -5.46 -9.68
C SER A 111 20.60 -6.44 -8.57
N PRO A 112 19.70 -6.84 -7.66
CA PRO A 112 20.01 -7.87 -6.66
C PRO A 112 20.24 -9.26 -7.29
N ASP A 113 20.64 -10.25 -6.49
CA ASP A 113 20.82 -11.62 -6.99
C ASP A 113 19.51 -12.13 -7.61
N PRO A 114 19.54 -12.85 -8.76
CA PRO A 114 18.33 -13.35 -9.42
C PRO A 114 17.43 -14.23 -8.55
N ASN A 115 17.97 -14.91 -7.54
CA ASN A 115 17.25 -15.76 -6.61
C ASN A 115 16.85 -15.04 -5.31
N GLU A 116 17.33 -13.81 -5.11
CA GLU A 116 16.99 -13.00 -3.95
C GLU A 116 15.49 -12.69 -3.93
N GLU A 117 14.90 -12.79 -2.75
CA GLU A 117 13.51 -12.47 -2.52
C GLU A 117 13.34 -10.94 -2.45
N VAL A 118 12.53 -10.39 -3.34
CA VAL A 118 12.16 -8.98 -3.34
C VAL A 118 10.72 -8.84 -2.90
N ARG A 119 10.45 -7.81 -2.12
CA ARG A 119 9.13 -7.55 -1.53
C ARG A 119 8.67 -6.13 -1.84
N ILE A 120 7.37 -5.95 -1.99
CA ILE A 120 6.74 -4.63 -1.94
C ILE A 120 5.59 -4.67 -0.95
N MET A 121 5.53 -3.63 -0.11
CA MET A 121 4.49 -3.42 0.88
C MET A 121 3.83 -2.06 0.65
N PHE A 122 2.55 -1.98 0.94
CA PHE A 122 1.82 -0.72 0.90
C PHE A 122 0.71 -0.74 1.94
N THR A 123 0.29 0.45 2.38
CA THR A 123 -0.81 0.61 3.34
C THR A 123 -2.16 0.56 2.65
N VAL A 124 -3.06 -0.29 3.12
CA VAL A 124 -4.46 -0.37 2.64
C VAL A 124 -5.39 0.11 3.73
N ASN A 125 -6.33 1.01 3.40
CA ASN A 125 -7.38 1.44 4.32
C ASN A 125 -8.37 0.29 4.57
N GLY A 126 -8.32 -0.29 5.76
CA GLY A 126 -9.11 -1.45 6.14
C GLY A 126 -10.53 -1.12 6.60
N ARG A 127 -10.92 0.16 6.76
CA ARG A 127 -12.23 0.54 7.33
C ARG A 127 -13.42 -0.12 6.66
N ARG A 128 -13.37 -0.33 5.33
CA ARG A 128 -14.44 -0.97 4.55
C ARG A 128 -14.35 -2.50 4.49
N LEU A 129 -13.26 -3.09 4.98
CA LEU A 129 -13.00 -4.54 4.94
C LEU A 129 -13.58 -5.27 6.16
N PHE A 130 -13.99 -4.55 7.19
CA PHE A 130 -14.68 -5.12 8.35
C PHE A 130 -16.13 -5.47 8.03
N ASN A 131 -16.68 -6.45 8.75
CA ASN A 131 -18.09 -6.82 8.68
C ASN A 131 -18.72 -6.76 10.10
N PRO A 132 -19.55 -5.74 10.40
CA PRO A 132 -19.89 -4.61 9.54
C PRO A 132 -18.69 -3.66 9.32
N PRO A 133 -18.71 -2.81 8.27
CA PRO A 133 -17.68 -1.80 8.07
C PRO A 133 -17.52 -0.87 9.28
N LEU A 134 -16.31 -0.36 9.50
CA LEU A 134 -16.11 0.64 10.54
C LEU A 134 -16.91 1.91 10.24
N PRO A 135 -17.38 2.62 11.29
CA PRO A 135 -18.10 3.88 11.11
C PRO A 135 -17.35 4.86 10.20
N THR A 136 -18.06 5.60 9.35
CA THR A 136 -17.46 6.60 8.43
C THR A 136 -16.59 7.63 9.16
N GLY A 137 -16.92 7.92 10.41
CA GLY A 137 -16.19 8.82 11.30
C GLY A 137 -15.13 8.16 12.18
N TYR A 138 -14.88 6.85 12.07
CA TYR A 138 -13.94 6.12 12.93
C TYR A 138 -12.57 6.80 12.97
N TYR A 139 -12.16 7.21 14.17
CA TYR A 139 -10.95 7.99 14.40
C TYR A 139 -9.90 7.20 15.19
N GLY A 140 -9.05 6.52 14.42
CA GLY A 140 -7.96 5.66 14.89
C GLY A 140 -7.21 5.07 13.69
N ASN A 141 -6.26 4.17 13.96
CA ASN A 141 -5.56 3.42 12.93
C ASN A 141 -6.43 2.26 12.46
N ALA A 142 -6.71 2.19 11.16
CA ALA A 142 -7.44 1.07 10.56
C ALA A 142 -6.88 0.77 9.18
N PHE A 143 -5.64 0.31 9.14
CA PHE A 143 -4.96 -0.09 7.91
C PHE A 143 -4.33 -1.49 8.04
N ALA A 144 -4.12 -2.14 6.90
CA ALA A 144 -3.33 -3.36 6.78
C ALA A 144 -2.10 -3.09 5.90
N LEU A 145 -1.09 -3.96 6.04
CA LEU A 145 0.16 -3.91 5.28
C LEU A 145 0.31 -5.19 4.44
N PRO A 146 -0.48 -5.39 3.38
CA PRO A 146 -0.25 -6.50 2.47
C PRO A 146 1.16 -6.44 1.88
N VAL A 147 1.72 -7.63 1.65
CA VAL A 147 3.03 -7.80 1.02
C VAL A 147 2.89 -8.65 -0.24
N ALA A 148 3.44 -8.16 -1.34
CA ALA A 148 3.69 -8.98 -2.53
C ALA A 148 5.16 -9.38 -2.56
N ILE A 149 5.41 -10.65 -2.90
CA ILE A 149 6.73 -11.27 -2.83
C ILE A 149 7.04 -11.93 -4.18
N SER A 150 8.26 -11.77 -4.66
CA SER A 150 8.78 -12.47 -5.84
C SER A 150 10.28 -12.70 -5.71
N THR A 151 10.88 -13.39 -6.67
CA THR A 151 12.34 -13.36 -6.83
C THR A 151 12.71 -12.27 -7.84
N THR A 152 13.91 -11.72 -7.72
CA THR A 152 14.46 -10.73 -8.67
C THR A 152 14.33 -11.22 -10.12
N GLY A 153 14.75 -12.47 -10.38
CA GLY A 153 14.71 -13.06 -11.70
C GLY A 153 13.30 -13.14 -12.27
N ASN A 154 12.32 -13.53 -11.45
CA ASN A 154 10.92 -13.61 -11.88
C ASN A 154 10.33 -12.22 -12.14
N LEU A 155 10.55 -11.28 -11.23
CA LEU A 155 10.05 -9.90 -11.34
C LEU A 155 10.60 -9.18 -12.58
N CYS A 156 11.89 -9.39 -12.90
CA CYS A 156 12.55 -8.72 -14.02
C CYS A 156 12.22 -9.35 -15.37
N LYS A 157 12.15 -10.69 -15.45
CA LYS A 157 11.93 -11.44 -16.70
C LYS A 157 10.46 -11.50 -17.12
N GLN A 158 9.53 -11.54 -16.17
CA GLN A 158 8.12 -11.55 -16.53
C GLN A 158 7.72 -10.18 -17.11
N SER A 159 6.95 -10.21 -18.21
CA SER A 159 6.06 -9.08 -18.51
C SER A 159 5.18 -8.83 -17.28
N LEU A 160 4.50 -7.68 -17.15
CA LEU A 160 3.64 -7.32 -16.00
C LEU A 160 2.42 -8.27 -15.79
N VAL A 161 2.52 -9.52 -16.26
CA VAL A 161 1.49 -10.47 -16.70
C VAL A 161 1.12 -11.49 -15.62
N ARG A 162 1.85 -11.60 -14.51
CA ARG A 162 1.54 -12.65 -13.52
C ARG A 162 2.05 -12.40 -12.11
N GLN A 163 1.71 -11.25 -11.55
CA GLN A 163 1.76 -11.12 -10.10
C GLN A 163 0.37 -11.47 -9.58
N LYS A 164 0.18 -12.74 -9.21
CA LYS A 164 -0.87 -13.05 -8.25
C LYS A 164 -0.48 -12.30 -6.98
N ALA A 165 -1.14 -11.17 -6.73
CA ALA A 165 -1.42 -10.83 -5.36
C ALA A 165 -2.09 -12.09 -4.78
N THR A 166 -1.49 -12.69 -3.77
CA THR A 166 -2.24 -13.59 -2.91
C THR A 166 -3.27 -12.70 -2.25
N SER A 167 -4.41 -12.54 -2.92
CA SER A 167 -5.58 -11.86 -2.42
C SER A 167 -5.97 -12.57 -1.14
N VAL A 168 -5.85 -11.82 -0.04
CA VAL A 168 -6.40 -12.14 1.27
C VAL A 168 -7.91 -11.95 1.21
#